data_AF-A0A5E4GBF9-F1
#
_entry.id   AF-A0A5E4GBF9-F1
#
_cell.length_a   1.000
_cell.length_b   1.000
_cell.length_c   1.000
_cell.angle_alpha   90.00
_cell.angle_beta   90.00
_cell.angle_gamma   90.00
#
_symmetry.space_group_name_H-M   'P 1'
#
loop_
_entity.id
_entity.type
_entity.pdbx_description
1 polymer ?
#
loop_
_entity_poly.entity_id
_entity_poly.type
_entity_poly.pdbx_seq_one_letter_code
_entity_poly.pdbx_strand_id
1 'polypeptide(L)'
;EDPLQEINLGTEEDPRPTFISTLLKEPLKSELMALLQEFRDCFAWHYHEMPGLDRQLVEHKLPIKDGYLPVKQARRRMSMDTELKVKEEIERLLKAGFIRPAIYADWLANIVPVLKRKTGAIMMAEQDIHKTAFMCPGHIGAFEYTVMPFGLRNAGATYQRAMNSIFHDMIGHSLE
;
A
#
# COMPACT_ATOMS: atom_id res chain seq x y z
N GLU A 1 -26.50 5.95 6.66
CA GLU A 1 -25.55 5.16 5.87
C GLU A 1 -26.30 4.57 4.70
N ASP A 2 -25.71 4.59 3.51
CA ASP A 2 -26.34 3.94 2.36
C ASP A 2 -26.36 2.42 2.60
N PRO A 3 -27.51 1.74 2.44
CA PRO A 3 -27.58 0.30 2.63
C PRO A 3 -26.77 -0.41 1.54
N LEU A 4 -25.86 -1.29 1.96
CA LEU A 4 -24.95 -2.03 1.07
C LEU A 4 -25.32 -3.52 1.04
N GLN A 5 -25.20 -4.12 -0.15
CA GLN A 5 -25.29 -5.54 -0.39
C GLN A 5 -23.89 -6.07 -0.72
N GLU A 6 -23.50 -7.15 -0.05
CA GLU A 6 -22.28 -7.89 -0.39
C GLU A 6 -22.52 -8.73 -1.66
N ILE A 7 -21.57 -8.68 -2.58
CA ILE A 7 -21.51 -9.52 -3.77
C ILE A 7 -20.13 -10.19 -3.84
N ASN A 8 -20.10 -11.44 -4.29
CA ASN A 8 -18.85 -12.17 -4.49
C ASN A 8 -18.42 -12.08 -5.96
N LEU A 9 -17.23 -11.52 -6.22
CA LEU A 9 -16.63 -11.45 -7.55
C LEU A 9 -15.79 -12.70 -7.91
N GLY A 10 -15.55 -13.57 -6.93
CA GLY A 10 -14.70 -14.75 -7.03
C GLY A 10 -15.49 -16.04 -7.25
N THR A 11 -14.98 -17.15 -6.73
CA THR A 11 -15.68 -18.45 -6.70
C THR A 11 -16.17 -18.75 -5.29
N GLU A 12 -16.83 -19.90 -5.10
CA GLU A 12 -17.21 -20.35 -3.75
C GLU A 12 -15.98 -20.74 -2.91
N GLU A 13 -14.91 -21.20 -3.57
CA GLU A 13 -13.65 -21.61 -2.94
C GLU A 13 -12.68 -20.44 -2.70
N ASP A 14 -12.68 -19.42 -3.56
CA ASP A 14 -11.91 -18.18 -3.41
C ASP A 14 -12.84 -16.96 -3.43
N PRO A 15 -13.53 -16.66 -2.31
CA PRO A 15 -14.46 -15.54 -2.25
C PRO A 15 -13.74 -14.20 -2.30
N ARG A 16 -14.19 -13.34 -3.22
CA ARG A 16 -13.70 -11.98 -3.47
C ARG A 16 -14.83 -10.98 -3.23
N PRO A 17 -15.13 -10.65 -1.97
CA PRO A 17 -16.27 -9.81 -1.64
C PRO A 17 -16.06 -8.36 -2.06
N THR A 18 -17.11 -7.74 -2.57
CA THR A 18 -17.26 -6.29 -2.74
C THR A 18 -18.68 -5.85 -2.38
N PHE A 19 -18.93 -4.56 -2.30
CA PHE A 19 -20.21 -4.01 -1.84
C PHE A 19 -20.82 -3.08 -2.89
N ILE A 20 -22.11 -3.28 -3.15
CA ILE A 20 -22.92 -2.41 -4.02
C ILE A 20 -24.12 -1.85 -3.24
N SER A 21 -24.63 -0.68 -3.61
CA SER A 21 -25.80 -0.10 -2.93
C SER A 21 -27.07 -0.94 -3.21
N THR A 22 -27.88 -1.21 -2.18
CA THR A 22 -29.18 -1.86 -2.36
C THR A 22 -30.21 -0.96 -3.04
N LEU A 23 -29.95 0.35 -3.13
CA LEU A 23 -30.83 1.34 -3.75
C LEU A 23 -30.72 1.36 -5.29
N LEU A 24 -29.75 0.64 -5.85
CA LEU A 24 -29.58 0.50 -7.29
C LEU A 24 -30.76 -0.26 -7.90
N LYS A 25 -31.47 0.39 -8.83
CA LYS A 25 -32.58 -0.19 -9.59
C LYS A 25 -32.05 -0.93 -10.82
N GLU A 26 -32.84 -1.89 -11.31
CA GLU A 26 -32.61 -2.47 -12.64
C GLU A 26 -32.88 -1.44 -13.74
N PRO A 27 -32.16 -1.47 -14.89
CA PRO A 27 -31.12 -2.44 -15.29
C PRO A 27 -29.70 -2.12 -14.77
N LEU A 28 -29.51 -0.93 -14.19
CA LEU A 28 -28.19 -0.40 -13.79
C LEU A 28 -27.47 -1.31 -12.80
N LYS A 29 -28.21 -1.95 -11.89
CA LYS A 29 -27.66 -2.93 -10.94
C LYS A 29 -26.99 -4.09 -11.67
N SER A 30 -27.68 -4.69 -12.64
CA SER A 30 -27.15 -5.80 -13.45
C SER A 30 -25.95 -5.37 -14.29
N GLU A 31 -26.00 -4.18 -14.90
CA GLU A 31 -24.89 -3.61 -15.69
C GLU A 31 -23.64 -3.38 -14.83
N LEU A 32 -23.81 -2.80 -13.64
CA LEU A 32 -22.71 -2.60 -12.70
C LEU A 32 -22.10 -3.92 -12.24
N MET A 33 -22.94 -4.94 -11.95
CA MET A 33 -22.44 -6.26 -11.57
C MET A 33 -21.64 -6.92 -12.70
N ALA A 34 -22.10 -6.79 -13.94
CA ALA A 34 -21.37 -7.29 -15.10
C ALA A 34 -20.00 -6.59 -15.25
N LEU A 35 -19.98 -5.25 -15.11
CA LEU A 35 -18.75 -4.46 -15.16
C LEU A 35 -17.75 -4.85 -14.06
N LEU A 36 -18.23 -5.00 -12.83
CA LEU A 36 -17.38 -5.41 -11.71
C LEU A 36 -16.79 -6.81 -11.91
N GLN A 37 -17.51 -7.70 -12.60
CA GLN A 37 -17.01 -9.02 -12.96
C GLN A 37 -16.05 -9.02 -14.14
N GLU A 38 -16.29 -8.17 -15.12
CA GLU A 38 -15.37 -7.96 -16.25
C GLU A 38 -14.00 -7.48 -15.74
N PHE A 39 -13.99 -6.49 -14.84
CA PHE A 39 -12.78 -5.88 -14.29
C PHE A 39 -12.40 -6.43 -12.90
N ARG A 40 -12.72 -7.69 -12.61
CA ARG A 40 -12.43 -8.30 -11.29
C ARG A 40 -10.92 -8.35 -10.99
N ASP A 41 -10.09 -8.38 -12.03
CA ASP A 41 -8.63 -8.41 -11.98
C ASP A 41 -8.01 -7.06 -11.61
N CYS A 42 -8.74 -5.95 -11.73
CA CYS A 42 -8.31 -4.62 -11.29
C CYS A 42 -8.28 -4.46 -9.75
N PHE A 43 -8.87 -5.39 -9.01
CA PHE A 43 -8.98 -5.35 -7.56
C PHE A 43 -7.99 -6.31 -6.89
N ALA A 44 -7.52 -5.95 -5.70
CA ALA A 44 -6.63 -6.79 -4.90
C ALA A 44 -7.31 -7.24 -3.59
N TRP A 45 -7.38 -8.55 -3.36
CA TRP A 45 -7.85 -9.17 -2.11
C TRP A 45 -6.71 -9.56 -1.19
N HIS A 46 -5.49 -9.68 -1.72
CA HIS A 46 -4.27 -9.93 -0.95
C HIS A 46 -3.10 -9.06 -1.41
N TYR A 47 -2.10 -8.86 -0.55
CA TYR A 47 -0.93 -8.04 -0.89
C TYR A 47 -0.07 -8.63 -2.02
N HIS A 48 -0.02 -9.96 -2.16
CA HIS A 48 0.75 -10.59 -3.24
C HIS A 48 0.14 -10.36 -4.64
N GLU A 49 -1.12 -9.92 -4.73
CA GLU A 49 -1.77 -9.54 -5.99
C GLU A 49 -1.41 -8.11 -6.41
N MET A 50 -0.55 -7.43 -5.65
CA MET A 50 -0.12 -6.07 -5.90
C MET A 50 1.38 -6.09 -6.26
N PRO A 51 1.76 -6.48 -7.48
CA PRO A 51 3.16 -6.56 -7.90
C PRO A 51 3.87 -5.20 -7.90
N GLY A 52 3.10 -4.12 -7.76
CA GLY A 52 3.56 -2.74 -7.83
C GLY A 52 3.63 -2.23 -9.25
N LEU A 53 3.91 -0.94 -9.39
CA LEU A 53 4.15 -0.31 -10.69
C LEU A 53 5.58 -0.60 -11.18
N ASP A 54 5.75 -0.65 -12.50
CA ASP A 54 7.07 -0.77 -13.12
C ASP A 54 7.99 0.37 -12.64
N ARG A 55 9.22 0.02 -12.24
CA ARG A 55 10.25 0.98 -11.80
C ARG A 55 10.62 1.96 -12.91
N GLN A 56 10.48 1.57 -14.18
CA GLN A 56 10.74 2.46 -15.32
C GLN A 56 9.69 3.58 -15.43
N LEU A 57 8.46 3.29 -15.03
CA LEU A 57 7.37 4.27 -15.02
C LEU A 57 7.54 5.23 -13.85
N VAL A 58 7.71 4.71 -12.64
CA VAL A 58 7.82 5.53 -11.43
C VAL A 58 8.51 4.79 -10.29
N GLU A 59 9.38 5.52 -9.59
CA GLU A 59 9.93 5.12 -8.30
C GLU A 59 9.89 6.30 -7.34
N HIS A 60 9.72 6.02 -6.05
CA HIS A 60 9.76 7.04 -5.01
C HIS A 60 11.20 7.27 -4.53
N LYS A 61 11.58 8.55 -4.48
CA LYS A 61 12.91 8.99 -4.02
C LYS A 61 12.80 9.89 -2.80
N LEU A 62 13.77 9.75 -1.91
CA LEU A 62 13.95 10.56 -0.70
C LEU A 62 15.25 11.36 -0.82
N PRO A 63 15.25 12.47 -1.61
CA PRO A 63 16.39 13.35 -1.68
C PRO A 63 16.62 14.01 -0.31
N ILE A 64 17.79 13.75 0.27
CA ILE A 64 18.24 14.36 1.51
C ILE A 64 19.13 15.55 1.13
N LYS A 65 18.93 16.70 1.78
CA LYS A 65 19.81 17.86 1.58
C LYS A 65 21.22 17.54 2.07
N ASP A 66 22.22 18.03 1.36
CA ASP A 66 23.61 17.88 1.77
C ASP A 66 23.84 18.44 3.18
N GLY A 67 24.68 17.74 3.96
CA GLY A 67 25.00 18.10 5.34
C GLY A 67 24.02 17.58 6.40
N TYR A 68 22.92 16.93 6.03
CA TYR A 68 22.03 16.28 7.00
C TYR A 68 22.49 14.87 7.33
N LEU A 69 22.59 14.58 8.64
CA LEU A 69 22.98 13.27 9.15
C LEU A 69 21.77 12.35 9.37
N PRO A 70 21.96 11.01 9.28
CA PRO A 70 20.94 10.04 9.63
C PRO A 70 20.44 10.18 11.07
N VAL A 71 19.15 9.96 11.30
CA VAL A 71 18.51 10.03 12.62
C VAL A 71 18.07 8.64 13.07
N LYS A 72 18.50 8.23 14.28
CA LYS A 72 18.05 6.99 14.94
C LYS A 72 17.13 7.30 16.11
N GLN A 73 15.84 7.03 15.95
CA GLN A 73 14.87 7.20 17.03
C GLN A 73 14.94 6.04 18.03
N ALA A 74 14.81 6.35 19.32
CA ALA A 74 14.66 5.33 20.35
C ALA A 74 13.32 4.60 20.21
N ARG A 75 13.31 3.29 20.51
CA ARG A 75 12.12 2.44 20.45
C ARG A 75 11.03 2.94 21.38
N ARG A 76 9.81 3.11 20.85
CA ARG A 76 8.62 3.43 21.65
C ARG A 76 8.03 2.18 22.32
N ARG A 77 7.48 2.36 23.52
CA ARG A 77 6.69 1.35 24.22
C ARG A 77 5.29 1.25 23.61
N MET A 78 4.77 0.04 23.51
CA MET A 78 3.41 -0.23 23.04
C MET A 78 2.72 -1.22 23.97
N SER A 79 1.38 -1.25 23.93
CA SER A 79 0.61 -2.28 24.62
C SER A 79 0.77 -3.63 23.92
N MET A 80 0.55 -4.71 24.65
CA MET A 80 0.68 -6.07 24.11
C MET A 80 -0.31 -6.35 22.97
N ASP A 81 -1.55 -5.87 23.07
CA ASP A 81 -2.56 -5.98 22.00
C ASP A 81 -2.10 -5.30 20.70
N THR A 82 -1.56 -4.09 20.82
CA THR A 82 -1.05 -3.37 19.65
C THR A 82 0.20 -4.04 19.08
N GLU A 83 1.08 -4.55 19.95
CA GLU A 83 2.27 -5.28 19.52
C GLU A 83 1.91 -6.51 18.69
N LEU A 84 0.94 -7.33 19.12
CA LEU A 84 0.49 -8.51 18.38
C LEU A 84 -0.02 -8.16 16.97
N LYS A 85 -0.87 -7.14 16.85
CA LYS A 85 -1.37 -6.65 15.55
C LYS A 85 -0.24 -6.17 14.64
N VAL A 86 0.77 -5.51 15.21
CA VAL A 86 1.95 -5.09 14.45
C VAL A 86 2.72 -6.31 13.96
N LYS A 87 2.91 -7.36 14.79
CA LYS A 87 3.64 -8.56 14.38
C LYS A 87 2.97 -9.25 13.19
N GLU A 88 1.66 -9.43 13.25
CA GLU A 88 0.88 -10.01 12.14
C GLU A 88 0.99 -9.18 10.85
N GLU A 89 1.01 -7.85 10.94
CA GLU A 89 1.20 -6.98 9.79
C GLU A 89 2.61 -7.13 9.19
N ILE A 90 3.64 -7.17 10.03
CA ILE A 90 5.03 -7.33 9.59
C ILE A 90 5.23 -8.63 8.83
N GLU A 91 4.69 -9.74 9.32
CA GLU A 91 4.72 -11.02 8.63
C GLU A 91 4.03 -10.96 7.27
N ARG A 92 2.89 -10.26 7.20
CA ARG A 92 2.15 -10.07 5.94
C ARG A 92 2.94 -9.25 4.93
N LEU A 93 3.58 -8.16 5.38
CA LEU A 93 4.42 -7.30 4.54
C LEU A 93 5.70 -8.01 4.08
N LEU A 94 6.32 -8.83 4.94
CA LEU A 94 7.47 -9.66 4.57
C LEU A 94 7.08 -10.69 3.50
N LYS A 95 5.95 -11.39 3.69
CA LYS A 95 5.46 -12.38 2.73
C LYS A 95 5.12 -11.75 1.37
N ALA A 96 4.65 -10.50 1.37
CA ALA A 96 4.40 -9.73 0.16
C ALA A 96 5.66 -9.12 -0.47
N GLY A 97 6.82 -9.16 0.21
CA GLY A 97 8.05 -8.53 -0.25
C GLY A 97 8.05 -7.00 -0.16
N PHE A 98 7.11 -6.40 0.56
CA PHE A 98 6.97 -4.95 0.74
C PHE A 98 7.98 -4.37 1.75
N ILE A 99 8.53 -5.22 2.60
CA ILE A 99 9.63 -4.91 3.51
C ILE A 99 10.66 -6.02 3.46
N ARG A 100 11.90 -5.69 3.83
CA ARG A 100 12.98 -6.66 4.05
C ARG A 100 13.75 -6.36 5.34
N PRO A 101 14.44 -7.35 5.94
CA PRO A 101 15.29 -7.11 7.10
C PRO A 101 16.41 -6.12 6.80
N ALA A 102 16.62 -5.14 7.67
CA ALA A 102 17.73 -4.20 7.62
C ALA A 102 18.83 -4.64 8.58
N ILE A 103 20.03 -4.90 8.06
CA ILE A 103 21.17 -5.40 8.86
C ILE A 103 21.88 -4.23 9.56
N TYR A 104 22.15 -3.15 8.83
CA TYR A 104 22.85 -1.96 9.33
C TYR A 104 22.04 -0.70 9.01
N ALA A 105 21.11 -0.35 9.89
CA ALA A 105 20.23 0.80 9.71
C ALA A 105 20.85 2.07 10.31
N ASP A 106 21.18 3.04 9.45
CA ASP A 106 21.61 4.37 9.86
C ASP A 106 20.45 5.33 10.10
N TRP A 107 19.37 5.15 9.35
CA TRP A 107 18.08 5.78 9.60
C TRP A 107 17.23 4.83 10.41
N LEU A 108 16.55 5.32 11.45
CA LEU A 108 15.68 4.47 12.25
C LEU A 108 14.46 5.23 12.75
N ALA A 109 13.30 4.89 12.21
CA ALA A 109 12.01 5.39 12.66
C ALA A 109 11.31 4.39 13.59
N ASN A 110 10.39 4.89 14.41
CA ASN A 110 9.43 4.03 15.10
C ASN A 110 8.26 3.68 14.17
N ILE A 111 7.78 2.43 14.22
CA ILE A 111 6.53 2.06 13.57
C ILE A 111 5.34 2.77 14.23
N VAL A 112 4.41 3.24 13.40
CA VAL A 112 3.09 3.69 13.82
C VAL A 112 2.08 2.73 13.19
N PRO A 113 1.35 1.91 13.98
CA PRO A 113 0.34 1.05 13.42
C PRO A 113 -0.79 1.90 12.86
N VAL A 114 -0.88 1.91 11.55
CA VAL A 114 -2.00 2.50 10.84
C VAL A 114 -2.51 1.43 9.88
N LEU A 115 -3.60 0.77 10.26
CA LEU A 115 -4.27 -0.19 9.40
C LEU A 115 -4.92 0.58 8.25
N LYS A 116 -4.28 0.58 7.09
CA LYS A 116 -4.80 1.18 5.86
C LYS A 116 -5.24 0.09 4.90
N ARG A 117 -6.28 0.39 4.11
CA ARG A 117 -6.69 -0.47 2.98
C ARG A 117 -5.56 -0.50 1.94
N LYS A 118 -5.57 -1.57 1.14
CA LYS A 118 -4.61 -1.84 0.06
C LYS A 118 -4.56 -0.66 -0.92
N THR A 119 -3.38 -0.07 -1.10
CA THR A 119 -3.16 0.98 -2.11
C THR A 119 -2.04 0.55 -3.03
N GLY A 120 -2.16 0.88 -4.32
CA GLY A 120 -1.17 0.52 -5.34
C GLY A 120 0.26 0.79 -4.88
N ALA A 121 1.11 -0.24 -4.96
CA ALA A 121 2.47 -0.18 -4.49
C ALA A 121 3.36 0.56 -5.52
N ILE A 122 3.83 1.75 -5.17
CA ILE A 122 4.92 2.42 -5.90
C ILE A 122 6.23 1.94 -5.29
N MET A 123 7.19 1.52 -6.11
CA MET A 123 8.47 1.03 -5.60
C MET A 123 9.32 2.17 -5.02
N MET A 124 10.07 1.89 -3.95
CA MET A 124 11.16 2.77 -3.52
C MET A 124 12.33 2.64 -4.50
N ALA A 125 13.01 3.75 -4.76
CA ALA A 125 14.29 3.72 -5.46
C ALA A 125 15.32 2.97 -4.62
N GLU A 126 16.13 2.09 -5.23
CA GLU A 126 17.00 1.16 -4.50
C GLU A 126 17.95 1.88 -3.52
N GLN A 127 18.50 3.01 -3.97
CA GLN A 127 19.39 3.85 -3.20
C GLN A 127 18.73 4.52 -1.99
N ASP A 128 17.40 4.59 -1.92
CA ASP A 128 16.65 5.27 -0.88
C ASP A 128 15.94 4.32 0.10
N ILE A 129 15.92 3.02 -0.17
CA ILE A 129 15.29 1.99 0.68
C ILE A 129 15.83 2.06 2.12
N HIS A 130 17.15 2.13 2.29
CA HIS A 130 17.81 2.17 3.60
C HIS A 130 17.39 3.36 4.49
N LYS A 131 16.81 4.42 3.89
CA LYS A 131 16.33 5.61 4.59
C LYS A 131 14.96 5.40 5.23
N THR A 132 14.25 4.35 4.83
CA THR A 132 12.92 3.98 5.32
C THR A 132 12.95 2.98 6.47
N ALA A 133 14.14 2.69 7.00
CA ALA A 133 14.31 1.70 8.04
C ALA A 133 13.55 2.06 9.33
N PHE A 134 12.89 1.07 9.91
CA PHE A 134 12.07 1.20 11.11
C PHE A 134 12.24 0.03 12.07
N MET A 135 11.95 0.28 13.34
CA MET A 135 11.90 -0.76 14.37
C MET A 135 10.46 -1.15 14.70
N CYS A 136 10.26 -2.46 14.86
CA CYS A 136 9.03 -3.03 15.39
C CYS A 136 9.22 -3.42 16.86
N PRO A 137 8.34 -2.98 17.77
CA PRO A 137 8.27 -3.54 19.11
C PRO A 137 8.01 -5.05 19.05
N GLY A 138 8.75 -5.83 19.84
CA GLY A 138 8.58 -7.28 19.93
C GLY A 138 9.38 -8.10 18.93
N HIS A 139 10.11 -7.46 18.02
CA HIS A 139 11.04 -8.09 17.10
C HIS A 139 12.49 -7.73 17.42
N ILE A 140 13.40 -8.66 17.18
CA ILE A 140 14.85 -8.42 17.26
C ILE A 140 15.31 -8.06 15.85
N GLY A 141 15.25 -6.77 15.51
CA GLY A 141 15.72 -6.27 14.22
C GLY A 141 15.02 -5.02 13.74
N ALA A 142 15.60 -4.42 12.70
CA ALA A 142 15.00 -3.36 11.92
C ALA A 142 14.54 -3.92 10.56
N PHE A 143 13.57 -3.25 9.94
CA PHE A 143 13.08 -3.56 8.60
C PHE A 143 13.10 -2.30 7.76
N GLU A 144 13.24 -2.44 6.45
CA GLU A 144 13.19 -1.34 5.48
C GLU A 144 12.14 -1.62 4.41
N TYR A 145 11.49 -0.56 3.93
CA TYR A 145 10.42 -0.65 2.95
C TYR A 145 10.98 -0.68 1.51
N THR A 146 10.54 -1.67 0.74
CA THR A 146 10.85 -1.82 -0.69
C THR A 146 9.81 -1.10 -1.56
N VAL A 147 8.61 -0.91 -1.03
CA VAL A 147 7.51 -0.13 -1.61
C VAL A 147 7.32 1.15 -0.81
N MET A 148 6.86 2.22 -1.43
CA MET A 148 6.64 3.53 -0.80
C MET A 148 5.64 3.41 0.37
N PRO A 149 6.09 3.54 1.63
CA PRO A 149 5.19 3.51 2.76
C PRO A 149 4.40 4.81 2.89
N PHE A 150 3.31 4.75 3.64
CA PHE A 150 2.56 5.95 4.03
C PHE A 150 3.39 6.84 4.96
N GLY A 151 3.06 8.14 4.95
CA GLY A 151 3.69 9.12 5.83
C GLY A 151 5.02 9.67 5.32
N LEU A 152 5.53 9.19 4.18
CA LEU A 152 6.67 9.83 3.53
C LEU A 152 6.30 11.18 2.93
N ARG A 153 7.26 12.10 2.99
CA ARG A 153 7.14 13.39 2.32
C ARG A 153 7.13 13.17 0.80
N ASN A 154 6.27 13.90 0.09
CA ASN A 154 6.11 13.82 -1.38
C ASN A 154 5.54 12.48 -1.90
N ALA A 155 5.05 11.60 -1.03
CA ALA A 155 4.37 10.37 -1.46
C ALA A 155 3.16 10.68 -2.36
N GLY A 156 2.31 11.64 -1.96
CA GLY A 156 1.17 12.09 -2.75
C GLY A 156 1.56 12.67 -4.11
N ALA A 157 2.62 13.47 -4.17
CA ALA A 157 3.14 14.00 -5.44
C ALA A 157 3.70 12.90 -6.36
N THR A 158 4.31 11.86 -5.78
CA THR A 158 4.80 10.70 -6.54
C THR A 158 3.64 9.90 -7.11
N TYR A 159 2.61 9.66 -6.31
CA TYR A 159 1.38 9.02 -6.77
C TYR A 159 0.69 9.81 -7.88
N GLN A 160 0.54 11.13 -7.73
CA GLN A 160 -0.06 11.97 -8.76
C GLN A 160 0.73 11.91 -10.07
N ARG A 161 2.06 11.97 -10.03
CA ARG A 161 2.90 11.82 -11.24
C ARG A 161 2.72 10.46 -11.90
N ALA A 162 2.63 9.39 -11.10
CA ALA A 162 2.35 8.05 -11.61
C ALA A 162 1.00 8.00 -12.33
N MET A 163 -0.06 8.50 -11.69
CA MET A 163 -1.40 8.52 -12.28
C MET A 163 -1.43 9.37 -13.55
N ASN A 164 -0.83 10.55 -13.52
CA ASN A 164 -0.76 11.42 -14.70
C ASN A 164 -0.01 10.76 -15.87
N SER A 165 1.00 9.93 -15.59
CA SER A 165 1.72 9.20 -16.63
C SER A 165 0.94 8.01 -17.18
N ILE A 166 0.21 7.27 -16.32
CA ILE A 166 -0.59 6.10 -16.72
C ILE A 166 -1.80 6.54 -17.54
N PHE A 167 -2.49 7.58 -17.07
CA PHE A 167 -3.72 8.07 -17.67
C PHE A 167 -3.48 9.22 -18.66
N HIS A 168 -2.23 9.48 -19.05
CA HIS A 168 -1.84 10.63 -19.86
C HIS A 168 -2.76 10.83 -21.07
N ASP A 169 -3.04 9.74 -21.80
CA ASP A 169 -3.84 9.79 -23.04
C ASP A 169 -5.36 9.87 -22.80
N MET A 170 -5.80 9.66 -21.56
CA MET A 170 -7.22 9.77 -21.16
C MET A 170 -7.55 11.10 -20.48
N ILE A 171 -6.54 11.84 -20.01
CA ILE A 171 -6.68 13.15 -19.36
C ILE A 171 -7.17 14.16 -20.40
N GLY A 172 -8.31 14.81 -20.11
CA GLY A 172 -8.95 15.78 -21.01
C GLY A 172 -9.93 15.19 -22.03
N HIS A 173 -10.08 13.86 -22.07
CA HIS A 173 -11.11 13.18 -22.87
C HIS A 173 -12.14 12.46 -22.01
N SER A 174 -11.69 11.66 -21.04
CA SER A 174 -12.55 10.80 -20.20
C SER A 174 -12.34 11.00 -18.71
N LEU A 175 -11.18 11.53 -18.31
CA LEU A 175 -10.86 11.96 -16.95
C LEU A 175 -10.64 13.47 -16.97
N GLU A 176 -11.41 14.20 -16.15
CA GLU A 176 -11.21 15.65 -15.90
C GLU A 176 -10.11 15.89 -14.85
#